data_AF-A0A3N6EA43-F1
#
_entry.id   AF-A0A3N6EA43-F1
#
_cell.length_a   1.000
_cell.length_b   1.000
_cell.length_c   1.000
_cell.angle_alpha   90.00
_cell.angle_beta   90.00
_cell.angle_gamma   90.00
#
_symmetry.space_group_name_H-M   'P 1'
#
loop_
_entity.id
_entity.type
_entity.pdbx_description
1 polymer ?
#
loop_
_entity_poly.entity_id
_entity_poly.type
_entity_poly.pdbx_seq_one_letter_code
_entity_poly.pdbx_strand_id
1 'polypeptide(L)'
;MTAADQHLVEQILGAVRHIRPGTAPEPDTDFRDLGLDSLDRLTLAVAVERATGLAVPGPALSDAATPADLARRLPTTDRSAPVHQEHHGDHPEPGWSDAGASVGEGTRLWHQSQVADGAVVGADCTLGKGSFIGAGSTIGDRAKIGNYANVFGADVGDEAMICPGALLLEDPAPRATTPDGRRKGPEDWTRHPVTIGTGATIGAAAVIAPGVTVGPHALVALGAVVMRDVPAHGLVIGNPARQVGWVCRCGHTLDAALRCITCPRTYRRDGDELAADHQPVPLE
;
A
#
# COMPACT_ATOMS: atom_id res chain seq x y z
N MET A 1 -2.08 -43.07 -9.80
CA MET A 1 -1.45 -42.18 -8.81
C MET A 1 -0.22 -42.85 -8.27
N THR A 2 0.90 -42.12 -8.23
CA THR A 2 2.11 -42.55 -7.54
C THR A 2 1.91 -42.46 -6.01
N ALA A 3 2.76 -43.10 -5.20
CA ALA A 3 2.71 -42.97 -3.74
C ALA A 3 2.91 -41.50 -3.29
N ALA A 4 3.67 -40.72 -4.05
CA ALA A 4 3.86 -39.29 -3.82
C ALA A 4 2.57 -38.49 -4.10
N ASP A 5 1.83 -38.84 -5.16
CA ASP A 5 0.54 -38.19 -5.47
C ASP A 5 -0.49 -38.48 -4.37
N GLN A 6 -0.50 -39.71 -3.84
CA GLN A 6 -1.43 -40.09 -2.77
C GLN A 6 -1.14 -39.36 -1.47
N HIS A 7 0.14 -39.18 -1.13
CA HIS A 7 0.55 -38.37 0.03
C HIS A 7 0.17 -36.89 -0.11
N LEU A 8 0.36 -36.32 -1.31
CA LEU A 8 -0.02 -34.94 -1.59
C LEU A 8 -1.53 -34.71 -1.47
N VAL A 9 -2.33 -35.66 -1.97
CA VAL A 9 -3.79 -35.64 -1.81
C VAL A 9 -4.19 -35.67 -0.33
N GLU A 10 -3.55 -36.53 0.48
CA GLU A 10 -3.83 -36.59 1.93
C GLU A 10 -3.50 -35.28 2.65
N GLN A 11 -2.41 -34.62 2.30
CA GLN A 11 -2.03 -33.30 2.85
C GLN A 11 -3.07 -32.23 2.48
N ILE A 12 -3.56 -32.22 1.24
CA ILE A 12 -4.62 -31.30 0.80
C ILE A 12 -5.93 -31.57 1.53
N LEU A 13 -6.32 -32.84 1.70
CA LEU A 13 -7.51 -33.21 2.49
C LEU A 13 -7.38 -32.77 3.96
N GLY A 14 -6.16 -32.83 4.52
CA GLY A 14 -5.86 -32.28 5.84
C GLY A 14 -6.09 -30.77 5.92
N ALA A 15 -5.62 -30.02 4.91
CA ALA A 15 -5.84 -28.58 4.81
C ALA A 15 -7.33 -28.23 4.70
N VAL A 16 -8.10 -28.99 3.91
CA VAL A 16 -9.56 -28.83 3.80
C VAL A 16 -10.24 -29.03 5.16
N ARG A 17 -9.92 -30.11 5.89
CA ARG A 17 -10.48 -30.36 7.23
C ARG A 17 -10.16 -29.27 8.24
N HIS A 18 -8.99 -28.64 8.12
CA HIS A 18 -8.61 -27.51 8.97
C HIS A 18 -9.50 -26.28 8.72
N ILE A 19 -9.85 -26.01 7.47
CA ILE A 19 -10.67 -24.86 7.06
C ILE A 19 -12.16 -25.12 7.27
N ARG A 20 -12.58 -26.38 7.16
CA ARG A 20 -13.95 -26.84 7.39
C ARG A 20 -13.99 -27.97 8.41
N PRO A 21 -13.85 -27.65 9.71
CA PRO A 21 -13.97 -28.64 10.77
C PRO A 21 -15.31 -29.37 10.70
N GLY A 22 -15.29 -30.70 10.85
CA GLY A 22 -16.50 -31.54 10.78
C GLY A 22 -16.87 -32.03 9.38
N THR A 23 -16.15 -31.63 8.33
CA THR A 23 -16.26 -32.25 7.00
C THR A 23 -15.39 -33.50 6.91
N ALA A 24 -15.84 -34.49 6.13
CA ALA A 24 -15.07 -35.68 5.77
C ALA A 24 -14.81 -35.64 4.25
N PRO A 25 -13.90 -34.77 3.77
CA PRO A 25 -13.66 -34.60 2.35
C PRO A 25 -13.02 -35.85 1.75
N GLU A 26 -13.53 -36.29 0.60
CA GLU A 26 -12.90 -37.32 -0.23
C GLU A 26 -12.10 -36.67 -1.37
N PRO A 27 -11.12 -37.37 -1.96
CA PRO A 27 -10.26 -36.81 -3.01
C PRO A 27 -11.01 -36.17 -4.19
N ASP A 28 -12.17 -36.73 -4.54
CA ASP A 28 -12.98 -36.31 -5.69
C ASP A 28 -14.24 -35.52 -5.29
N THR A 29 -14.39 -35.15 -4.01
CA THR A 29 -15.48 -34.26 -3.60
C THR A 29 -15.25 -32.85 -4.18
N ASP A 30 -16.26 -32.27 -4.81
CA ASP A 30 -16.20 -30.90 -5.30
C ASP A 30 -16.03 -29.94 -4.11
N PHE A 31 -15.11 -28.99 -4.24
CA PHE A 31 -14.91 -27.99 -3.21
C PHE A 31 -16.17 -27.17 -2.88
N ARG A 32 -17.10 -27.01 -3.84
CA ARG A 32 -18.40 -26.36 -3.62
C ARG A 32 -19.29 -27.18 -2.69
N ASP A 33 -19.27 -28.51 -2.81
CA ASP A 33 -20.02 -29.42 -1.95
C ASP A 33 -19.43 -29.47 -0.53
N LEU A 34 -18.15 -29.13 -0.39
CA LEU A 34 -17.47 -28.90 0.88
C LEU A 34 -17.74 -27.50 1.47
N GLY A 35 -18.55 -26.68 0.79
CA GLY A 35 -18.89 -25.34 1.21
C GLY A 35 -17.70 -24.37 1.18
N LEU A 36 -16.73 -24.59 0.28
CA LEU A 36 -15.59 -23.70 0.07
C LEU A 36 -15.89 -22.76 -1.10
N ASP A 37 -16.08 -21.48 -0.80
CA ASP A 37 -16.29 -20.43 -1.80
C ASP A 37 -14.95 -19.85 -2.32
N SER A 38 -15.02 -18.86 -3.21
CA SER A 38 -13.83 -18.24 -3.79
C SER A 38 -12.89 -17.58 -2.77
N LEU A 39 -13.40 -17.13 -1.61
CA LEU A 39 -12.59 -16.57 -0.53
C LEU A 39 -11.92 -17.67 0.28
N ASP A 40 -12.63 -18.77 0.56
CA ASP A 40 -12.08 -19.94 1.23
C ASP A 40 -10.98 -20.62 0.43
N ARG A 41 -11.05 -20.54 -0.91
CA ARG A 41 -10.00 -21.02 -1.80
C ARG A 41 -8.65 -20.34 -1.53
N LEU A 42 -8.65 -19.04 -1.18
CA LEU A 42 -7.41 -18.34 -0.82
C LEU A 42 -6.83 -18.86 0.50
N THR A 43 -7.68 -19.12 1.49
CA THR A 43 -7.29 -19.76 2.75
C THR A 43 -6.78 -21.19 2.52
N LEU A 44 -7.39 -21.92 1.59
CA LEU A 44 -6.99 -23.26 1.18
C LEU A 44 -5.60 -23.27 0.55
N ALA A 45 -5.28 -22.31 -0.33
CA ALA A 45 -3.93 -22.20 -0.88
C ALA A 45 -2.88 -22.06 0.23
N VAL A 46 -3.06 -21.11 1.16
CA VAL A 46 -2.11 -20.91 2.27
C VAL A 46 -1.96 -22.16 3.13
N ALA A 47 -3.07 -22.87 3.41
CA ALA A 47 -3.04 -24.09 4.20
C ALA A 47 -2.33 -25.25 3.46
N VAL A 48 -2.53 -25.37 2.15
CA VAL A 48 -1.85 -26.36 1.31
C VAL A 48 -0.36 -26.05 1.18
N GLU A 49 0.02 -24.80 0.98
CA GLU A 49 1.44 -24.37 0.94
C GLU A 49 2.16 -24.70 2.25
N ARG A 50 1.52 -24.44 3.39
CA ARG A 50 2.06 -24.80 4.71
C ARG A 50 2.17 -26.31 4.92
N ALA A 51 1.18 -27.08 4.45
CA ALA A 51 1.14 -28.53 4.66
C ALA A 51 2.12 -29.28 3.74
N THR A 52 2.38 -28.76 2.54
CA THR A 52 3.11 -29.45 1.47
C THR A 52 4.49 -28.85 1.18
N GLY A 53 4.72 -27.59 1.53
CA GLY A 53 5.90 -26.82 1.12
C GLY A 53 5.91 -26.45 -0.38
N LEU A 54 4.84 -26.75 -1.12
CA LEU A 54 4.71 -26.42 -2.54
C LEU A 54 3.92 -25.12 -2.69
N ALA A 55 4.41 -24.21 -3.54
CA ALA A 55 3.63 -23.04 -3.94
C ALA A 55 2.36 -23.48 -4.67
N VAL A 56 1.23 -22.77 -4.42
CA VAL A 56 -0.05 -23.05 -5.08
C VAL A 56 -0.33 -21.93 -6.09
N PRO A 57 -0.08 -22.13 -7.40
CA PRO A 57 -0.34 -21.10 -8.39
C PRO A 57 -1.82 -20.70 -8.45
N GLY A 58 -2.10 -19.40 -8.64
CA GLY A 58 -3.47 -18.89 -8.77
C GLY A 58 -4.35 -19.66 -9.77
N PRO A 59 -3.86 -19.98 -11.00
CA PRO A 59 -4.60 -20.80 -11.95
C PRO A 59 -4.85 -22.24 -11.47
N ALA A 60 -3.90 -22.84 -10.74
CA ALA A 60 -4.09 -24.19 -10.20
C ALA A 60 -5.21 -24.22 -9.16
N LEU A 61 -5.29 -23.18 -8.33
CA LEU A 61 -6.34 -23.02 -7.32
C LEU A 61 -7.72 -22.71 -7.92
N SER A 62 -7.79 -21.83 -8.93
CA SER A 62 -9.05 -21.43 -9.56
C SER A 62 -9.67 -22.55 -10.38
N ASP A 63 -8.83 -23.35 -11.03
CA ASP A 63 -9.28 -24.33 -12.02
C ASP A 63 -9.51 -25.72 -11.42
N ALA A 64 -8.96 -25.98 -10.22
CA ALA A 64 -9.18 -27.26 -9.53
C ALA A 64 -10.63 -27.39 -9.05
N ALA A 65 -11.32 -28.45 -9.44
CA ALA A 65 -12.66 -28.75 -8.93
C ALA A 65 -12.63 -29.53 -7.60
N THR A 66 -11.61 -30.36 -7.40
CA THR A 66 -11.50 -31.30 -6.28
C THR A 66 -10.09 -31.31 -5.66
N PRO A 67 -9.90 -31.84 -4.45
CA PRO A 67 -8.58 -32.04 -3.84
C PRO A 67 -7.60 -32.83 -4.71
N ALA A 68 -8.06 -33.90 -5.37
CA ALA A 68 -7.26 -34.69 -6.29
C ALA A 68 -6.87 -33.91 -7.55
N ASP A 69 -7.77 -33.06 -8.06
CA ASP A 69 -7.47 -32.19 -9.20
C ASP A 69 -6.44 -31.11 -8.85
N LEU A 70 -6.54 -30.55 -7.65
CA LEU A 70 -5.54 -29.61 -7.13
C LEU A 70 -4.17 -30.29 -7.04
N ALA A 71 -4.08 -31.49 -6.46
CA ALA A 71 -2.83 -32.24 -6.34
C ALA A 71 -2.12 -32.44 -7.69
N ARG A 72 -2.87 -32.78 -8.75
CA ARG A 72 -2.32 -32.97 -10.10
C ARG A 72 -1.83 -31.68 -10.76
N ARG A 73 -2.33 -30.52 -10.31
CA ARG A 73 -1.99 -29.20 -10.85
C ARG A 73 -0.85 -28.53 -10.10
N LEU A 74 -0.44 -29.07 -8.94
CA LEU A 74 0.71 -28.56 -8.20
C LEU A 74 2.02 -29.02 -8.86
N PRO A 75 3.04 -28.16 -8.92
CA PRO A 75 4.31 -28.51 -9.54
C PRO A 75 5.00 -29.62 -8.74
N THR A 76 5.18 -30.78 -9.36
CA THR A 76 5.96 -31.90 -8.80
C THR A 76 7.41 -31.80 -9.28
N THR A 77 8.16 -30.77 -8.87
CA THR A 77 9.57 -30.67 -9.26
C THR A 77 10.47 -31.52 -8.38
N ASP A 78 11.33 -32.28 -9.07
CA ASP A 78 12.46 -33.07 -8.62
C ASP A 78 13.36 -32.31 -7.62
N ARG A 79 13.69 -32.92 -6.48
CA ARG A 79 14.47 -32.34 -5.36
C ARG A 79 15.99 -32.31 -5.64
N SER A 80 16.42 -32.37 -6.90
CA SER A 80 17.84 -32.51 -7.29
C SER A 80 18.45 -31.33 -8.04
N ALA A 81 17.71 -30.26 -8.31
CA ALA A 81 18.33 -28.99 -8.69
C ALA A 81 18.92 -28.33 -7.43
N PRO A 82 20.19 -27.87 -7.43
CA PRO A 82 20.70 -27.09 -6.33
C PRO A 82 19.84 -25.82 -6.26
N VAL A 83 19.05 -25.74 -5.20
CA VAL A 83 18.56 -24.45 -4.71
C VAL A 83 19.81 -23.61 -4.53
N HIS A 84 19.92 -22.48 -5.24
CA HIS A 84 20.84 -21.45 -4.83
C HIS A 84 20.43 -21.03 -3.42
N GLN A 85 21.00 -21.69 -2.41
CA GLN A 85 20.96 -21.27 -1.03
C GLN A 85 21.94 -20.10 -0.94
N GLU A 86 21.47 -18.92 -1.31
CA GLU A 86 22.07 -17.72 -0.75
C GLU A 86 21.65 -17.65 0.73
N HIS A 87 22.65 -17.49 1.59
CA HIS A 87 22.53 -17.59 3.04
C HIS A 87 21.38 -16.73 3.59
N HIS A 88 20.41 -17.41 4.20
CA HIS A 88 19.34 -16.80 4.99
C HIS A 88 19.91 -16.15 6.27
N GLY A 89 19.94 -14.81 6.29
CA GLY A 89 19.80 -14.03 7.51
C GLY A 89 18.34 -13.64 7.71
N ASP A 90 17.87 -13.51 8.95
CA ASP A 90 16.48 -13.26 9.36
C ASP A 90 15.83 -11.97 8.78
N HIS A 91 15.55 -11.88 7.47
CA HIS A 91 14.78 -10.79 6.88
C HIS A 91 13.79 -11.28 5.79
N PRO A 92 12.52 -10.83 5.82
CA PRO A 92 11.56 -11.07 4.74
C PRO A 92 11.94 -10.19 3.53
N GLU A 93 11.97 -10.77 2.32
CA GLU A 93 12.35 -10.12 1.04
C GLU A 93 12.08 -8.60 1.01
N PRO A 94 13.11 -7.75 1.25
CA PRO A 94 12.93 -6.33 1.47
C PRO A 94 12.59 -5.61 0.16
N GLY A 95 11.96 -4.44 0.26
CA GLY A 95 11.73 -3.58 -0.91
C GLY A 95 13.01 -3.25 -1.69
N TRP A 96 12.85 -2.76 -2.91
CA TRP A 96 13.95 -2.44 -3.83
C TRP A 96 14.22 -0.94 -3.83
N SER A 97 15.50 -0.55 -3.86
CA SER A 97 15.93 0.82 -4.14
C SER A 97 16.92 0.85 -5.31
N ASP A 98 16.74 1.75 -6.27
CA ASP A 98 17.67 1.94 -7.38
C ASP A 98 19.00 2.58 -6.92
N ALA A 99 20.04 2.48 -7.75
CA ALA A 99 21.41 2.87 -7.38
C ALA A 99 21.57 4.36 -6.98
N GLY A 100 20.74 5.27 -7.49
CA GLY A 100 20.72 6.68 -7.10
C GLY A 100 19.72 7.04 -6.01
N ALA A 101 18.99 6.07 -5.45
CA ALA A 101 18.07 6.31 -4.35
C ALA A 101 18.80 6.37 -3.00
N SER A 102 18.31 7.19 -2.07
CA SER A 102 18.82 7.24 -0.70
C SER A 102 17.70 6.95 0.30
N VAL A 103 17.96 6.08 1.27
CA VAL A 103 17.02 5.71 2.33
C VAL A 103 17.69 5.94 3.68
N GLY A 104 17.06 6.76 4.52
CA GLY A 104 17.58 7.12 5.84
C GLY A 104 17.55 5.97 6.85
N GLU A 105 18.32 6.14 7.92
CA GLU A 105 18.42 5.16 9.01
C GLU A 105 17.06 4.86 9.64
N GLY A 106 16.83 3.61 10.06
CA GLY A 106 15.59 3.19 10.70
C GLY A 106 14.38 3.05 9.75
N THR A 107 14.50 3.46 8.48
CA THR A 107 13.43 3.30 7.51
C THR A 107 13.21 1.85 7.11
N ARG A 108 11.95 1.43 7.11
CA ARG A 108 11.54 0.04 6.80
C ARG A 108 10.87 -0.03 5.44
N LEU A 109 11.43 -0.86 4.56
CA LEU A 109 10.88 -1.19 3.24
C LEU A 109 10.20 -2.56 3.29
N TRP A 110 8.87 -2.59 3.17
CA TRP A 110 8.12 -3.84 3.13
C TRP A 110 8.13 -4.46 1.73
N HIS A 111 7.73 -5.73 1.65
CA HIS A 111 7.67 -6.53 0.41
C HIS A 111 7.20 -5.72 -0.81
N GLN A 112 7.96 -5.77 -1.90
CA GLN A 112 7.60 -5.12 -3.17
C GLN A 112 7.47 -3.60 -3.13
N SER A 113 7.85 -2.94 -2.02
CA SER A 113 8.04 -1.50 -2.05
C SER A 113 9.21 -1.14 -2.95
N GLN A 114 9.12 -0.01 -3.62
CA GLN A 114 10.08 0.44 -4.63
C GLN A 114 10.44 1.90 -4.40
N VAL A 115 11.74 2.20 -4.39
CA VAL A 115 12.29 3.55 -4.34
C VAL A 115 13.13 3.77 -5.59
N ALA A 116 12.61 4.58 -6.51
CA ALA A 116 13.20 4.78 -7.83
C ALA A 116 14.43 5.71 -7.79
N ASP A 117 15.19 5.70 -8.89
CA ASP A 117 16.41 6.49 -9.04
C ASP A 117 16.26 7.97 -8.65
N GLY A 118 17.22 8.47 -7.87
CA GLY A 118 17.24 9.85 -7.39
C GLY A 118 16.19 10.21 -6.34
N ALA A 119 15.34 9.28 -5.91
CA ALA A 119 14.41 9.53 -4.82
C ALA A 119 15.12 9.51 -3.45
N VAL A 120 14.69 10.40 -2.56
CA VAL A 120 15.25 10.55 -1.21
C VAL A 120 14.17 10.23 -0.20
N VAL A 121 14.44 9.27 0.69
CA VAL A 121 13.57 8.92 1.82
C VAL A 121 14.32 9.17 3.11
N GLY A 122 13.72 9.92 4.02
CA GLY A 122 14.27 10.28 5.33
C GLY A 122 14.40 9.09 6.28
N ALA A 123 14.69 9.40 7.55
CA ALA A 123 14.86 8.44 8.62
C ALA A 123 13.51 7.97 9.21
N ASP A 124 13.51 6.80 9.85
CA ASP A 124 12.38 6.24 10.60
C ASP A 124 11.06 6.15 9.83
N CYS A 125 11.12 6.05 8.51
CA CYS A 125 9.95 5.92 7.65
C CYS A 125 9.44 4.48 7.60
N THR A 126 8.23 4.30 7.07
CA THR A 126 7.70 2.97 6.75
C THR A 126 7.05 2.97 5.38
N LEU A 127 7.58 2.15 4.47
CA LEU A 127 7.07 2.00 3.10
C LEU A 127 6.37 0.65 2.97
N GLY A 128 5.05 0.68 2.96
CA GLY A 128 4.16 -0.48 2.94
C GLY A 128 4.30 -1.33 1.67
N LYS A 129 3.70 -2.52 1.71
CA LYS A 129 3.78 -3.51 0.63
C LYS A 129 3.37 -2.90 -0.71
N GLY A 130 4.18 -3.08 -1.74
CA GLY A 130 3.86 -2.64 -3.10
C GLY A 130 3.74 -1.12 -3.27
N SER A 131 4.23 -0.33 -2.31
CA SER A 131 4.31 1.13 -2.48
C SER A 131 5.38 1.50 -3.51
N PHE A 132 5.20 2.64 -4.17
CA PHE A 132 6.14 3.14 -5.17
C PHE A 132 6.48 4.60 -4.89
N ILE A 133 7.77 4.89 -4.78
CA ILE A 133 8.33 6.24 -4.71
C ILE A 133 9.05 6.51 -6.03
N GLY A 134 8.51 7.42 -6.83
CA GLY A 134 8.97 7.76 -8.15
C GLY A 134 10.21 8.65 -8.14
N ALA A 135 10.92 8.65 -9.27
CA ALA A 135 12.21 9.29 -9.43
C ALA A 135 12.16 10.79 -9.07
N GLY A 136 13.14 11.23 -8.27
CA GLY A 136 13.25 12.62 -7.82
C GLY A 136 12.22 13.05 -6.76
N SER A 137 11.42 12.14 -6.20
CA SER A 137 10.56 12.43 -5.05
C SER A 137 11.38 12.56 -3.77
N THR A 138 10.96 13.43 -2.86
CA THR A 138 11.53 13.58 -1.52
C THR A 138 10.49 13.20 -0.47
N ILE A 139 10.85 12.31 0.44
CA ILE A 139 10.05 11.92 1.60
C ILE A 139 10.84 12.30 2.85
N GLY A 140 10.25 13.12 3.72
CA GLY A 140 10.83 13.55 4.99
C GLY A 140 10.89 12.43 6.04
N ASP A 141 11.24 12.79 7.26
CA ASP A 141 11.45 11.84 8.36
C ASP A 141 10.14 11.37 8.98
N ARG A 142 10.13 10.15 9.54
CA ARG A 142 8.98 9.57 10.27
C ARG A 142 7.69 9.49 9.45
N ALA A 143 7.79 9.58 8.13
CA ALA A 143 6.66 9.46 7.23
C ALA A 143 6.19 8.00 7.09
N LYS A 144 4.91 7.81 6.80
CA LYS A 144 4.32 6.49 6.59
C LYS A 144 3.64 6.44 5.23
N ILE A 145 4.14 5.55 4.38
CA ILE A 145 3.61 5.27 3.06
C ILE A 145 2.89 3.92 3.14
N GLY A 146 1.58 3.94 2.91
CA GLY A 146 0.72 2.77 3.02
C GLY A 146 0.91 1.79 1.87
N ASN A 147 0.38 0.59 2.03
CA ASN A 147 0.43 -0.44 1.00
C ASN A 147 -0.17 0.06 -0.32
N TYR A 148 0.54 -0.17 -1.42
CA TYR A 148 0.11 0.20 -2.77
C TYR A 148 -0.16 1.71 -2.96
N ALA A 149 0.34 2.57 -2.06
CA ALA A 149 0.38 4.00 -2.33
C ALA A 149 1.44 4.28 -3.40
N ASN A 150 1.10 5.09 -4.39
CA ASN A 150 2.00 5.45 -5.49
C ASN A 150 2.25 6.96 -5.45
N VAL A 151 3.51 7.31 -5.20
CA VAL A 151 4.02 8.68 -5.22
C VAL A 151 4.83 8.82 -6.50
N PHE A 152 4.22 9.30 -7.59
CA PHE A 152 4.92 9.38 -8.88
C PHE A 152 5.95 10.52 -8.92
N GLY A 153 5.63 11.65 -8.28
CA GLY A 153 6.51 12.78 -8.07
C GLY A 153 5.96 13.69 -6.98
N ALA A 154 6.61 13.75 -5.82
CA ALA A 154 6.17 14.61 -4.73
C ALA A 154 7.29 15.02 -3.76
N ASP A 155 7.08 16.16 -3.11
CA ASP A 155 7.78 16.57 -1.90
C ASP A 155 6.87 16.33 -0.70
N VAL A 156 7.15 15.28 0.06
CA VAL A 156 6.39 14.86 1.24
C VAL A 156 7.17 15.23 2.50
N GLY A 157 6.58 16.08 3.34
CA GLY A 157 7.20 16.52 4.58
C GLY A 157 7.20 15.46 5.69
N ASP A 158 7.92 15.76 6.76
CA ASP A 158 8.05 14.88 7.93
C ASP A 158 6.70 14.49 8.52
N GLU A 159 6.62 13.32 9.15
CA GLU A 159 5.45 12.83 9.88
C GLU A 159 4.18 12.69 9.03
N ALA A 160 4.26 12.87 7.72
CA ALA A 160 3.13 12.75 6.82
C ALA A 160 2.66 11.29 6.71
N MET A 161 1.36 11.13 6.49
CA MET A 161 0.71 9.83 6.33
C MET A 161 0.09 9.75 4.93
N ILE A 162 0.65 8.91 4.07
CA ILE A 162 0.08 8.57 2.77
C ILE A 162 -0.60 7.21 2.93
N CYS A 163 -1.93 7.19 3.06
CA CYS A 163 -2.66 5.95 3.34
C CYS A 163 -2.65 4.97 2.15
N PRO A 164 -3.00 3.68 2.38
CA PRO A 164 -2.98 2.66 1.35
C PRO A 164 -3.76 3.03 0.08
N GLY A 165 -3.19 2.72 -1.09
CA GLY A 165 -3.80 2.96 -2.39
C GLY A 165 -3.92 4.43 -2.82
N ALA A 166 -3.42 5.39 -2.04
CA ALA A 166 -3.42 6.80 -2.44
C ALA A 166 -2.50 7.03 -3.65
N LEU A 167 -2.87 7.98 -4.51
CA LEU A 167 -2.14 8.34 -5.74
C LEU A 167 -1.76 9.82 -5.73
N LEU A 168 -0.46 10.10 -5.82
CA LEU A 168 0.08 11.46 -5.99
C LEU A 168 0.65 11.56 -7.40
N LEU A 169 -0.03 12.33 -8.26
CA LEU A 169 0.25 12.41 -9.69
C LEU A 169 1.13 13.62 -10.04
N GLU A 170 1.82 13.58 -11.18
CA GLU A 170 2.71 14.68 -11.62
C GLU A 170 2.57 15.07 -13.11
N ASP A 171 1.92 14.26 -13.96
CA ASP A 171 1.65 14.62 -15.37
C ASP A 171 0.25 15.26 -15.47
N PRO A 172 0.13 16.58 -15.75
CA PRO A 172 -1.16 17.25 -15.87
C PRO A 172 -1.93 16.90 -17.15
N ALA A 173 -1.27 16.33 -18.16
CA ALA A 173 -1.87 16.03 -19.46
C ALA A 173 -1.34 14.69 -20.02
N PRO A 174 -1.66 13.56 -19.36
CA PRO A 174 -1.14 12.25 -19.75
C PRO A 174 -1.72 11.79 -21.09
N ARG A 175 -0.81 11.41 -22.00
CA ARG A 175 -1.09 10.78 -23.30
C ARG A 175 0.01 9.77 -23.62
N ALA A 176 -0.36 8.66 -24.25
CA ALA A 176 0.61 7.65 -24.68
C ALA A 176 1.49 8.10 -25.86
N THR A 177 1.00 9.06 -26.66
CA THR A 177 1.66 9.59 -27.85
C THR A 177 1.63 11.10 -27.89
N THR A 178 2.60 11.69 -28.57
CA THR A 178 2.62 13.11 -28.95
C THR A 178 1.61 13.38 -30.09
N PRO A 179 1.28 14.66 -30.39
CA PRO A 179 0.29 14.99 -31.42
C PRO A 179 0.61 14.49 -32.84
N ASP A 180 1.88 14.25 -33.14
CA ASP A 180 2.39 13.68 -34.40
C ASP A 180 2.41 12.13 -34.41
N GLY A 181 1.97 11.47 -33.33
CA GLY A 181 1.79 10.02 -33.27
C GLY A 181 3.01 9.22 -32.78
N ARG A 182 4.11 9.88 -32.43
CA ARG A 182 5.27 9.25 -31.78
C ARG A 182 4.95 8.88 -30.32
N ARG A 183 5.57 7.81 -29.78
CA ARG A 183 5.47 7.49 -28.33
C ARG A 183 5.98 8.66 -27.49
N LYS A 184 5.20 9.08 -26.49
CA LYS A 184 5.56 10.13 -25.53
C LYS A 184 6.64 9.60 -24.59
N GLY A 185 7.76 10.32 -24.49
CA GLY A 185 8.88 10.04 -23.59
C GLY A 185 8.97 11.04 -22.43
N PRO A 186 9.93 10.85 -21.51
CA PRO A 186 10.18 11.75 -20.38
C PRO A 186 10.45 13.22 -20.79
N GLU A 187 11.02 13.45 -21.96
CA GLU A 187 11.36 14.77 -22.50
C GLU A 187 10.16 15.54 -23.10
N ASP A 188 9.02 14.87 -23.29
CA ASP A 188 7.84 15.45 -23.95
C ASP A 188 6.87 16.16 -22.97
N TRP A 189 7.22 16.30 -21.70
CA TRP A 189 6.37 16.93 -20.69
C TRP A 189 7.17 17.51 -19.53
N THR A 190 6.51 18.41 -18.80
CA THR A 190 7.04 19.00 -17.58
C THR A 190 6.34 18.37 -16.39
N ARG A 191 7.13 17.95 -15.40
CA ARG A 191 6.62 17.41 -14.14
C ARG A 191 5.98 18.53 -13.31
N HIS A 192 4.82 18.23 -12.73
CA HIS A 192 4.14 19.07 -11.74
C HIS A 192 4.02 18.27 -10.45
N PRO A 193 5.11 18.13 -9.67
CA PRO A 193 5.10 17.33 -8.45
C PRO A 193 4.10 17.89 -7.44
N VAL A 194 3.57 17.01 -6.60
CA VAL A 194 2.68 17.36 -5.48
C VAL A 194 3.51 17.78 -4.28
N THR A 195 3.02 18.73 -3.48
CA THR A 195 3.64 19.07 -2.20
C THR A 195 2.73 18.65 -1.05
N ILE A 196 3.23 17.82 -0.14
CA ILE A 196 2.51 17.39 1.07
C ILE A 196 3.24 17.93 2.29
N GLY A 197 2.56 18.77 3.07
CA GLY A 197 3.12 19.38 4.26
C GLY A 197 3.34 18.40 5.42
N THR A 198 4.16 18.82 6.38
CA THR A 198 4.46 18.05 7.60
C THR A 198 3.19 17.60 8.32
N GLY A 199 3.14 16.32 8.68
CA GLY A 199 2.04 15.72 9.42
C GLY A 199 0.68 15.73 8.71
N ALA A 200 0.63 16.08 7.42
CA ALA A 200 -0.59 15.99 6.63
C ALA A 200 -0.95 14.51 6.40
N THR A 201 -2.24 14.24 6.25
CA THR A 201 -2.77 12.89 5.99
C THR A 201 -3.51 12.85 4.67
N ILE A 202 -3.05 11.99 3.77
CA ILE A 202 -3.74 11.61 2.54
C ILE A 202 -4.49 10.32 2.80
N GLY A 203 -5.82 10.38 2.75
CA GLY A 203 -6.71 9.26 3.03
C GLY A 203 -6.56 8.11 2.03
N ALA A 204 -6.98 6.91 2.44
CA ALA A 204 -6.84 5.72 1.62
C ALA A 204 -7.57 5.88 0.28
N ALA A 205 -6.94 5.44 -0.81
CA ALA A 205 -7.45 5.59 -2.18
C ALA A 205 -7.78 7.04 -2.62
N ALA A 206 -7.29 8.07 -1.91
CA ALA A 206 -7.41 9.44 -2.36
C ALA A 206 -6.46 9.71 -3.55
N VAL A 207 -6.85 10.65 -4.42
CA VAL A 207 -6.07 11.06 -5.60
C VAL A 207 -5.76 12.54 -5.49
N ILE A 208 -4.47 12.88 -5.60
CA ILE A 208 -3.99 14.26 -5.60
C ILE A 208 -3.56 14.63 -7.02
N ALA A 209 -4.17 15.68 -7.56
CA ALA A 209 -3.87 16.16 -8.90
C ALA A 209 -2.45 16.77 -8.98
N PRO A 210 -1.84 16.76 -10.18
CA PRO A 210 -0.51 17.34 -10.38
C PRO A 210 -0.42 18.81 -9.94
N GLY A 211 0.68 19.16 -9.27
CA GLY A 211 0.99 20.52 -8.82
C GLY A 211 0.19 21.00 -7.61
N VAL A 212 -0.66 20.16 -7.00
CA VAL A 212 -1.43 20.52 -5.81
C VAL A 212 -0.54 20.54 -4.57
N THR A 213 -0.76 21.54 -3.72
CA THR A 213 -0.19 21.64 -2.36
C THR A 213 -1.22 21.25 -1.31
N VAL A 214 -0.89 20.28 -0.46
CA VAL A 214 -1.65 19.93 0.74
C VAL A 214 -0.88 20.45 1.95
N GLY A 215 -1.41 21.46 2.63
CA GLY A 215 -0.73 22.14 3.73
C GLY A 215 -0.47 21.25 4.96
N PRO A 216 0.41 21.71 5.87
CA PRO A 216 0.76 20.96 7.08
C PRO A 216 -0.48 20.57 7.90
N HIS A 217 -0.47 19.34 8.42
CA HIS A 217 -1.55 18.79 9.25
C HIS A 217 -2.95 18.78 8.60
N ALA A 218 -3.08 19.05 7.31
CA ALA A 218 -4.33 18.89 6.59
C ALA A 218 -4.74 17.41 6.54
N LEU A 219 -6.04 17.16 6.37
CA LEU A 219 -6.58 15.81 6.26
C LEU A 219 -7.46 15.71 5.01
N VAL A 220 -7.00 14.92 4.06
CA VAL A 220 -7.75 14.51 2.88
C VAL A 220 -8.47 13.20 3.23
N ALA A 221 -9.79 13.19 3.13
CA ALA A 221 -10.55 11.98 3.41
C ALA A 221 -10.28 10.85 2.40
N LEU A 222 -10.60 9.63 2.81
CA LEU A 222 -10.56 8.45 1.95
C LEU A 222 -11.33 8.68 0.64
N GLY A 223 -10.78 8.20 -0.47
CA GLY A 223 -11.38 8.27 -1.80
C GLY A 223 -11.59 9.69 -2.37
N ALA A 224 -11.11 10.75 -1.69
CA ALA A 224 -11.27 12.11 -2.19
C ALA A 224 -10.38 12.38 -3.41
N VAL A 225 -10.85 13.23 -4.32
CA VAL A 225 -10.09 13.66 -5.52
C VAL A 225 -9.77 15.14 -5.40
N VAL A 226 -8.54 15.45 -5.04
CA VAL A 226 -8.10 16.81 -4.73
C VAL A 226 -7.55 17.46 -6.00
N MET A 227 -8.26 18.50 -6.44
CA MET A 227 -7.95 19.24 -7.68
C MET A 227 -7.39 20.65 -7.42
N ARG A 228 -7.26 21.05 -6.16
CA ARG A 228 -6.84 22.40 -5.72
C ARG A 228 -6.14 22.28 -4.37
N ASP A 229 -5.34 23.29 -4.04
CA ASP A 229 -4.61 23.35 -2.78
C ASP A 229 -5.53 23.22 -1.56
N VAL A 230 -5.00 22.58 -0.53
CA VAL A 230 -5.66 22.38 0.75
C VAL A 230 -4.89 23.18 1.80
N PRO A 231 -5.52 24.13 2.51
CA PRO A 231 -4.82 24.91 3.52
C PRO A 231 -4.34 24.02 4.68
N ALA A 232 -3.36 24.52 5.44
CA ALA A 232 -2.90 23.85 6.65
C ALA A 232 -4.08 23.54 7.58
N HIS A 233 -4.10 22.37 8.20
CA HIS A 233 -5.22 21.88 9.02
C HIS A 233 -6.57 21.71 8.28
N GLY A 234 -6.65 21.95 6.97
CA GLY A 234 -7.89 21.83 6.21
C GLY A 234 -8.40 20.40 6.15
N LEU A 235 -9.71 20.21 6.33
CA LEU A 235 -10.39 18.93 6.12
C LEU A 235 -11.14 18.94 4.79
N VAL A 236 -10.74 18.10 3.83
CA VAL A 236 -11.40 18.01 2.51
C VAL A 236 -11.97 16.64 2.24
N ILE A 237 -13.14 16.60 1.61
CA ILE A 237 -13.86 15.37 1.24
C ILE A 237 -14.45 15.45 -0.17
N GLY A 238 -14.68 14.29 -0.79
CA GLY A 238 -15.47 14.16 -2.03
C GLY A 238 -14.65 14.18 -3.32
N ASN A 239 -15.37 14.07 -4.45
CA ASN A 239 -14.82 14.13 -5.81
C ASN A 239 -15.69 15.08 -6.67
N PRO A 240 -15.22 16.28 -7.03
CA PRO A 240 -13.96 16.87 -6.59
C PRO A 240 -14.00 17.26 -5.11
N ALA A 241 -12.85 17.21 -4.44
CA ALA A 241 -12.75 17.48 -3.02
C ALA A 241 -13.13 18.92 -2.67
N ARG A 242 -13.83 19.10 -1.55
CA ARG A 242 -14.20 20.40 -0.99
C ARG A 242 -13.88 20.44 0.48
N GLN A 243 -13.43 21.59 0.96
CA GLN A 243 -13.21 21.79 2.38
C GLN A 243 -14.55 21.80 3.12
N VAL A 244 -14.63 21.01 4.18
CA VAL A 244 -15.82 20.89 5.06
C VAL A 244 -15.54 21.26 6.51
N GLY A 245 -14.29 21.57 6.83
CA GLY A 245 -13.90 22.00 8.16
C GLY A 245 -12.38 22.00 8.36
N TRP A 246 -11.99 21.75 9.60
CA TRP A 246 -10.62 21.79 10.07
C TRP A 246 -10.32 20.62 10.99
N VAL A 247 -9.04 20.22 11.03
CA VAL A 247 -8.52 19.16 11.90
C VAL A 247 -7.41 19.69 12.80
N CYS A 248 -7.41 19.20 14.03
CA CYS A 248 -6.30 19.38 14.97
C CYS A 248 -5.07 18.60 14.49
N ARG A 249 -3.88 18.99 14.99
CA ARG A 249 -2.64 18.21 14.83
C ARG A 249 -2.77 16.75 15.30
N CYS A 250 -3.69 16.44 16.21
CA CYS A 250 -3.95 15.05 16.65
C CYS A 250 -4.90 14.26 15.73
N GLY A 251 -5.28 14.80 14.57
CA GLY A 251 -6.12 14.13 13.57
C GLY A 251 -7.63 14.19 13.83
N HIS A 252 -8.08 14.81 14.92
CA HIS A 252 -9.50 14.97 15.23
C HIS A 252 -10.04 16.30 14.73
N THR A 253 -11.33 16.35 14.37
CA THR A 253 -11.97 17.57 13.90
C THR A 253 -12.01 18.66 14.97
N LEU A 254 -12.04 19.91 14.52
CA LEU A 254 -12.29 21.06 15.38
C LEU A 254 -13.79 21.39 15.43
N ASP A 255 -14.25 21.87 16.58
CA ASP A 255 -15.61 22.39 16.72
C ASP A 255 -15.76 23.79 16.07
N ALA A 256 -16.96 24.37 16.14
CA ALA A 256 -17.25 25.69 15.59
C ALA A 256 -16.43 26.82 16.24
N ALA A 257 -15.88 26.60 17.43
CA ALA A 257 -15.01 27.52 18.15
C ALA A 257 -13.51 27.18 17.95
N LEU A 258 -13.18 26.31 16.99
CA LEU A 258 -11.82 25.90 16.64
C LEU A 258 -11.07 25.21 17.78
N ARG A 259 -11.81 24.50 18.63
CA ARG A 259 -11.25 23.68 19.71
C ARG A 259 -11.25 22.22 19.29
N CYS A 260 -10.17 21.52 19.59
CA CYS A 260 -10.12 20.10 19.35
C CYS A 260 -11.08 19.36 20.30
N ILE A 261 -11.85 18.42 19.75
CA ILE A 261 -12.81 17.62 20.54
C ILE A 261 -12.15 16.57 21.45
N THR A 262 -10.86 16.32 21.29
CA THR A 262 -10.14 15.22 21.97
C THR A 262 -8.94 15.68 22.79
N CYS A 263 -8.34 16.83 22.47
CA CYS A 263 -7.14 17.32 23.18
C CYS A 263 -7.30 18.82 23.51
N PRO A 264 -6.49 19.39 24.42
CA PRO A 264 -6.68 20.76 24.91
C PRO A 264 -6.29 21.86 23.91
N ARG A 265 -5.96 21.51 22.65
CA ARG A 265 -5.51 22.48 21.65
C ARG A 265 -6.67 23.33 21.16
N THR A 266 -6.39 24.62 21.05
CA THR A 266 -7.25 25.62 20.40
C THR A 266 -6.50 26.27 19.26
N TYR A 267 -7.26 26.74 18.29
CA TYR A 267 -6.76 27.38 17.09
C TYR A 267 -7.51 28.68 16.87
N ARG A 268 -6.86 29.61 16.16
CA ARG A 268 -7.47 30.81 15.64
C ARG A 268 -7.37 30.83 14.13
N ARG A 269 -8.33 31.47 13.48
CA ARG A 269 -8.21 31.76 12.04
C ARG A 269 -7.30 32.97 11.84
N ASP A 270 -6.42 32.84 10.86
CA ASP A 270 -5.65 33.94 10.29
C ASP A 270 -5.95 33.96 8.79
N GLY A 271 -6.90 34.80 8.39
CA GLY A 271 -7.49 34.77 7.06
C GLY A 271 -8.13 33.42 6.70
N ASP A 272 -7.60 32.78 5.66
CA ASP A 272 -8.03 31.48 5.15
C ASP A 272 -7.24 30.31 5.74
N GLU A 273 -6.44 30.54 6.78
CA GLU A 273 -5.62 29.52 7.45
C GLU A 273 -5.94 29.41 8.95
N LEU A 274 -5.36 28.39 9.60
CA LEU A 274 -5.39 28.21 11.04
C LEU A 274 -4.00 28.37 11.66
N ALA A 275 -3.90 29.22 12.67
CA ALA A 275 -2.75 29.31 13.56
C ALA A 275 -3.08 28.64 14.90
N ALA A 276 -2.15 27.82 15.42
CA ALA A 276 -2.30 27.24 16.75
C ALA A 276 -2.08 28.29 17.85
N ASP A 277 -2.91 28.28 18.89
CA ASP A 277 -2.80 29.23 20.02
C ASP A 277 -1.88 28.76 21.15
N HIS A 278 -1.45 27.49 21.14
CA HIS A 278 -0.58 26.94 22.19
C HIS A 278 0.84 26.64 21.71
N GLN A 279 1.81 27.11 22.49
CA GLN A 279 3.20 26.67 22.43
C GLN A 279 3.28 25.14 22.56
N PRO A 280 4.27 24.50 21.92
CA PRO A 280 4.44 23.06 22.00
C PRO A 280 4.61 22.63 23.47
N VAL A 281 3.69 21.81 23.96
CA VAL A 281 3.93 21.01 25.17
C VAL A 281 5.04 20.02 24.80
N PRO A 282 6.19 19.99 25.51
CA PRO A 282 7.22 19.00 25.26
C PRO A 282 6.61 17.60 25.33
N LEU A 283 6.94 16.75 24.36
CA LEU A 283 6.68 15.33 24.48
C LEU A 283 7.67 14.81 25.53
N GLU A 284 7.16 14.37 26.69
CA GLU A 284 7.95 13.63 27.70
C GLU A 284 8.38 12.26 27.16
#